data_AF-A0A974PJC5-F1
#
_entry.id   AF-A0A974PJC5-F1
#
_cell.length_a   1.000
_cell.length_b   1.000
_cell.length_c   1.000
_cell.angle_alpha   90.00
_cell.angle_beta   90.00
_cell.angle_gamma   90.00
#
_symmetry.space_group_name_H-M   'P 1'
#
loop_
_entity.id
_entity.type
_entity.pdbx_description
1 polymer ?
#
loop_
_entity_poly.entity_id
_entity_poly.type
_entity_poly.pdbx_seq_one_letter_code
_entity_poly.pdbx_strand_id
1 'polypeptide(L)'
;MADEFQKTLRDSFQIHKACEKLPIQHIKLAVKPGEKRIPVNKMLRKLSLAGYARIVNILDAPCNEFVNIVDFGPSEYDLLLDLLQRISRDPGLIVHLEVFKVLEEENKSKEERDRRIDMIKHRLRDMGMIE
;
A
#
# COMPACT_ATOMS: atom_id res chain seq x y z
N MET A 1 6.99 19.96 22.22
CA MET A 1 5.86 19.01 22.09
C MET A 1 4.96 19.31 20.87
N ALA A 2 5.21 20.34 20.05
CA ALA A 2 4.41 20.62 18.85
C ALA A 2 4.87 19.83 17.60
N ASP A 3 6.16 19.47 17.51
CA ASP A 3 6.76 18.85 16.31
C ASP A 3 6.33 17.40 16.03
N GLU A 4 5.89 16.63 17.03
CA GLU A 4 5.51 15.23 16.80
C GLU A 4 4.22 15.08 16.02
N PHE A 5 3.32 16.09 16.04
CA PHE A 5 2.06 16.06 15.31
C PHE A 5 2.21 16.37 13.81
N GLN A 6 3.35 16.92 13.39
CA GLN A 6 3.65 17.18 11.97
C GLN A 6 4.47 16.06 11.32
N LYS A 7 4.91 15.06 12.09
CA LYS A 7 5.63 13.92 11.51
C LYS A 7 4.72 13.19 10.53
N THR A 8 5.28 12.90 9.37
CA THR A 8 4.61 12.13 8.33
C THR A 8 4.92 10.64 8.54
N LEU A 9 4.07 9.78 7.99
CA LEU A 9 4.35 8.33 8.02
C LEU A 9 5.56 7.97 7.13
N ARG A 10 5.93 8.83 6.17
CA ARG A 10 7.09 8.64 5.29
C ARG A 10 8.39 8.43 6.06
N ASP A 11 8.60 9.14 7.15
CA ASP A 11 9.83 9.01 7.95
C ASP A 11 9.89 7.68 8.72
N SER A 12 8.75 7.02 8.89
CA SER A 12 8.61 5.79 9.69
C SER A 12 8.57 4.51 8.84
N PHE A 13 8.28 4.62 7.53
CA PHE A 13 8.14 3.47 6.65
C PHE A 13 9.00 3.59 5.40
N GLN A 14 9.81 2.57 5.14
CA GLN A 14 10.57 2.45 3.89
C GLN A 14 9.73 1.70 2.86
N ILE A 15 8.81 2.41 2.21
CA ILE A 15 8.01 1.87 1.10
C ILE A 15 8.68 2.24 -0.23
N HIS A 16 8.82 1.28 -1.14
CA HIS A 16 9.43 1.52 -2.45
C HIS A 16 8.59 2.48 -3.30
N LYS A 17 9.23 3.37 -4.07
CA LYS A 17 8.57 4.38 -4.92
C LYS A 17 7.55 3.81 -5.93
N ALA A 18 7.73 2.55 -6.34
CA ALA A 18 6.77 1.87 -7.20
C ALA A 18 5.42 1.64 -6.49
N CYS A 19 5.46 1.27 -5.20
CA CYS A 19 4.27 1.08 -4.37
C CYS A 19 3.58 2.41 -4.04
N GLU A 20 4.33 3.47 -3.80
CA GLU A 20 3.79 4.79 -3.45
C GLU A 20 2.72 5.27 -4.45
N LYS A 21 2.91 4.99 -5.74
CA LYS A 21 2.00 5.42 -6.81
C LYS A 21 0.73 4.56 -6.92
N LEU A 22 0.64 3.45 -6.20
CA LEU A 22 -0.48 2.54 -6.29
C LEU A 22 -1.71 3.06 -5.54
N PRO A 23 -2.93 2.69 -5.97
CA PRO A 23 -4.15 2.96 -5.23
C PRO A 23 -4.10 2.39 -3.81
N ILE A 24 -4.65 3.10 -2.82
CA ILE A 24 -4.64 2.63 -1.42
C ILE A 24 -5.31 1.26 -1.23
N GLN A 25 -6.24 0.90 -2.10
CA GLN A 25 -6.94 -0.40 -2.10
C GLN A 25 -5.97 -1.59 -2.20
N HIS A 26 -4.78 -1.36 -2.74
CA HIS A 26 -3.75 -2.37 -2.87
C HIS A 26 -3.08 -2.74 -1.53
N ILE A 27 -3.20 -1.91 -0.50
CA ILE A 27 -2.68 -2.22 0.86
C ILE A 27 -3.30 -3.53 1.40
N LYS A 28 -4.50 -3.91 0.96
CA LYS A 28 -5.13 -5.20 1.33
C LYS A 28 -4.31 -6.44 0.94
N LEU A 29 -3.33 -6.30 0.04
CA LEU A 29 -2.45 -7.42 -0.33
C LEU A 29 -1.48 -7.79 0.81
N ALA A 30 -1.16 -6.85 1.72
CA ALA A 30 -0.35 -7.12 2.92
C ALA A 30 -1.08 -7.94 4.01
N VAL A 31 -2.33 -8.33 3.77
CA VAL A 31 -3.11 -9.16 4.69
C VAL A 31 -2.62 -10.61 4.59
N LYS A 32 -2.24 -11.18 5.73
CA LYS A 32 -1.75 -12.57 5.81
C LYS A 32 -2.86 -13.56 5.49
N PRO A 33 -2.50 -14.76 4.99
CA PRO A 33 -3.44 -15.87 4.91
C PRO A 33 -4.09 -16.13 6.29
N GLY A 34 -5.42 -16.15 6.35
CA GLY A 34 -6.18 -16.37 7.58
C GLY A 34 -6.61 -15.12 8.34
N GLU A 35 -6.12 -13.93 7.98
CA GLU A 35 -6.61 -12.67 8.58
C GLU A 35 -7.96 -12.24 8.00
N LYS A 36 -8.80 -11.65 8.85
CA LYS A 36 -10.12 -11.15 8.44
C LYS A 36 -9.95 -9.93 7.53
N ARG A 37 -10.47 -10.03 6.30
CA ARG A 37 -10.45 -8.93 5.32
C ARG A 37 -11.46 -7.82 5.58
N ILE A 38 -12.53 -8.11 6.35
CA ILE A 38 -13.59 -7.14 6.66
C ILE A 38 -13.04 -5.86 7.34
N PRO A 39 -12.26 -5.91 8.43
CA PRO A 39 -11.71 -4.71 9.07
C PRO A 39 -10.80 -3.92 8.11
N VAL A 40 -9.99 -4.61 7.31
CA VAL A 40 -9.11 -3.99 6.32
C VAL A 40 -9.91 -3.24 5.25
N ASN A 41 -10.92 -3.87 4.67
CA ASN A 41 -11.78 -3.25 3.67
C ASN A 41 -12.54 -2.04 4.25
N LYS A 42 -12.99 -2.12 5.51
CA LYS A 42 -13.67 -1.00 6.19
C LYS A 42 -12.72 0.18 6.38
N MET A 43 -11.49 -0.07 6.86
CA MET A 43 -10.44 0.93 7.00
C MET A 43 -10.10 1.59 5.65
N LEU A 44 -9.86 0.79 4.61
CA LEU A 44 -9.53 1.31 3.26
C LEU A 44 -10.67 2.14 2.66
N ARG A 45 -11.93 1.76 2.90
CA ARG A 45 -13.08 2.55 2.47
C ARG A 45 -13.12 3.92 3.15
N LYS A 46 -12.86 4.00 4.45
CA LYS A 46 -12.79 5.26 5.20
C LYS A 46 -11.69 6.18 4.65
N LEU A 47 -10.50 5.62 4.40
CA LEU A 47 -9.39 6.36 3.78
C LEU A 47 -9.75 6.86 2.38
N SER A 48 -10.42 6.04 1.55
CA SER A 48 -10.88 6.48 0.22
C SER A 48 -11.89 7.62 0.32
N LEU A 49 -12.83 7.55 1.26
CA LEU A 49 -13.84 8.61 1.48
C LEU A 49 -13.21 9.92 2.00
N ALA A 50 -12.11 9.82 2.75
CA ALA A 50 -11.34 10.98 3.20
C ALA A 50 -10.45 11.60 2.11
N GLY A 51 -10.45 11.04 0.89
CA GLY A 51 -9.70 11.60 -0.25
C GLY A 51 -8.31 10.99 -0.47
N TYR A 52 -7.91 9.98 0.31
CA TYR A 52 -6.66 9.27 0.09
C TYR A 52 -6.79 8.30 -1.08
N ALA A 53 -6.29 8.71 -2.26
CA ALA A 53 -6.38 7.90 -3.48
C ALA A 53 -5.21 6.92 -3.63
N ARG A 54 -3.98 7.34 -3.27
CA ARG A 54 -2.75 6.57 -3.45
C ARG A 54 -1.99 6.36 -2.15
N ILE A 55 -1.14 5.33 -2.09
CA ILE A 55 -0.32 5.02 -0.92
C ILE A 55 0.56 6.22 -0.52
N VAL A 56 1.10 6.95 -1.49
CA VAL A 56 1.86 8.18 -1.25
C VAL A 56 1.07 9.23 -0.44
N ASN A 57 -0.24 9.35 -0.69
CA ASN A 57 -1.07 10.33 0.03
C ASN A 57 -1.17 9.99 1.51
N ILE A 58 -1.13 8.70 1.87
CA ILE A 58 -1.12 8.24 3.27
C ILE A 58 0.26 8.49 3.88
N LEU A 59 1.33 8.22 3.14
CA LEU A 59 2.70 8.39 3.64
C LEU A 59 3.04 9.86 3.92
N ASP A 60 2.58 10.76 3.06
CA ASP A 60 2.81 12.20 3.17
C ASP A 60 1.83 12.91 4.12
N ALA A 61 0.77 12.22 4.55
CA ALA A 61 -0.19 12.77 5.48
C ALA A 61 0.45 12.95 6.87
N PRO A 62 0.29 14.13 7.49
CA PRO A 62 0.58 14.34 8.89
C PRO A 62 -0.20 13.35 9.76
N CYS A 63 0.44 12.80 10.79
CA CYS A 63 -0.21 11.82 11.68
C CYS A 63 -1.51 12.35 12.34
N ASN A 64 -1.61 13.66 12.54
CA ASN A 64 -2.79 14.30 13.11
C ASN A 64 -4.00 14.38 12.15
N GLU A 65 -3.81 14.21 10.84
CA GLU A 65 -4.92 14.23 9.88
C GLU A 65 -5.82 12.99 10.00
N PHE A 66 -5.24 11.85 10.38
CA PHE A 66 -5.99 10.60 10.54
C PHE A 66 -7.04 10.68 11.65
N VAL A 67 -6.82 11.54 12.65
CA VAL A 67 -7.75 11.77 13.76
C VAL A 67 -9.01 12.51 13.30
N ASN A 68 -8.94 13.23 12.18
CA ASN A 68 -10.06 13.97 11.60
C ASN A 68 -10.90 13.11 10.64
N ILE A 69 -10.46 11.88 10.33
CA ILE A 69 -11.22 10.98 9.46
C ILE A 69 -12.41 10.43 10.23
N VAL A 70 -13.60 10.64 9.69
CA VAL A 70 -14.86 10.17 10.30
C VAL A 70 -14.81 8.67 10.57
N ASP A 71 -15.14 8.31 11.82
CA ASP A 71 -15.10 6.95 12.36
C ASP A 71 -13.73 6.25 12.29
N PHE A 72 -12.62 6.93 12.02
CA PHE A 72 -11.29 6.31 11.97
C PHE A 72 -10.70 6.23 13.37
N GLY A 73 -10.88 5.09 14.03
CA GLY A 73 -10.45 4.89 15.41
C GLY A 73 -8.99 4.44 15.52
N PRO A 74 -8.50 4.31 16.77
CA PRO A 74 -7.15 3.81 17.05
C PRO A 74 -6.90 2.43 16.43
N SER A 75 -7.90 1.54 16.44
CA SER A 75 -7.75 0.19 15.90
C SER A 75 -7.60 0.17 14.37
N GLU A 76 -8.25 1.09 13.64
CA GLU A 76 -8.01 1.27 12.21
C GLU A 76 -6.64 1.88 11.92
N TYR A 77 -6.18 2.80 12.76
CA TYR A 77 -4.85 3.39 12.63
C TYR A 77 -3.75 2.35 12.88
N ASP A 78 -3.85 1.57 13.96
CA ASP A 78 -2.92 0.48 14.26
C ASP A 78 -2.88 -0.57 13.12
N LEU A 79 -4.06 -0.90 12.57
CA LEU A 79 -4.15 -1.81 11.42
C LEU A 79 -3.45 -1.23 10.18
N LEU A 80 -3.62 0.08 9.92
CA LEU A 80 -2.93 0.75 8.81
C LEU A 80 -1.42 0.69 9.00
N LEU A 81 -0.92 1.03 10.19
CA LEU A 81 0.51 1.01 10.50
C LEU A 81 1.09 -0.40 10.36
N ASP A 82 0.40 -1.43 10.85
CA ASP A 82 0.84 -2.82 10.72
C ASP A 82 0.91 -3.26 9.25
N LEU A 83 -0.08 -2.87 8.42
CA LEU A 83 -0.07 -3.18 6.99
C LEU A 83 1.05 -2.44 6.24
N LEU A 84 1.28 -1.15 6.53
CA LEU A 84 2.38 -0.38 5.95
C LEU A 84 3.73 -0.93 6.38
N GLN A 85 3.86 -1.39 7.63
CA GLN A 85 5.07 -2.04 8.13
C GLN A 85 5.37 -3.33 7.38
N ARG A 86 4.35 -4.13 7.06
CA ARG A 86 4.50 -5.36 6.26
C ARG A 86 4.90 -5.04 4.83
N ILE A 87 4.28 -4.06 4.19
CA ILE A 87 4.67 -3.59 2.86
C ILE A 87 6.14 -3.13 2.87
N SER A 88 6.56 -2.43 3.92
CA SER A 88 7.95 -1.96 4.08
C SER A 88 8.95 -3.10 4.29
N ARG A 89 8.53 -4.24 4.87
CA ARG A 89 9.39 -5.39 5.18
C ARG A 89 9.41 -6.46 4.10
N ASP A 90 8.45 -6.47 3.19
CA ASP A 90 8.28 -7.54 2.20
C ASP A 90 8.44 -7.02 0.75
N PRO A 91 9.64 -7.18 0.17
CA PRO A 91 9.90 -6.95 -1.25
C PRO A 91 9.00 -7.76 -2.20
N GLY A 92 8.63 -8.99 -1.83
CA GLY A 92 7.80 -9.87 -2.66
C GLY A 92 6.37 -9.35 -2.80
N LEU A 93 5.88 -8.65 -1.76
CA LEU A 93 4.59 -7.99 -1.80
C LEU A 93 4.54 -6.89 -2.89
N ILE A 94 5.66 -6.21 -3.12
CA ILE A 94 5.81 -5.17 -4.16
C ILE A 94 5.61 -5.79 -5.56
N VAL A 95 6.15 -6.99 -5.77
CA VAL A 95 5.95 -7.75 -7.01
C VAL A 95 4.46 -8.01 -7.22
N HIS A 96 3.77 -8.53 -6.19
CA HIS A 96 2.34 -8.80 -6.26
C HIS A 96 1.51 -7.54 -6.56
N LEU A 97 1.89 -6.43 -5.94
CA LEU A 97 1.28 -5.12 -6.11
C LEU A 97 1.48 -4.55 -7.54
N GLU A 98 2.69 -4.64 -8.10
CA GLU A 98 2.97 -4.20 -9.47
C GLU A 98 2.32 -5.11 -10.52
N VAL A 99 2.31 -6.43 -10.29
CA VAL A 99 1.58 -7.38 -11.13
C VAL A 99 0.09 -7.07 -11.14
N PHE A 100 -0.51 -6.77 -9.97
CA PHE A 100 -1.92 -6.43 -9.88
C PHE A 100 -2.27 -5.16 -10.65
N LYS A 101 -1.40 -4.15 -10.62
CA LYS A 101 -1.54 -2.93 -11.44
C LYS A 101 -1.59 -3.26 -12.94
N VAL A 102 -0.71 -4.15 -13.42
CA VAL A 102 -0.73 -4.59 -14.83
C VAL A 102 -2.02 -5.35 -15.15
N LEU A 103 -2.57 -6.08 -14.18
CA LEU A 103 -3.85 -6.76 -14.33
C LEU A 103 -5.04 -5.78 -14.30
N GLU A 104 -5.01 -4.68 -13.56
CA GLU A 104 -6.08 -3.67 -13.56
C GLU A 104 -6.09 -2.75 -14.78
N GLU A 105 -4.99 -2.65 -15.54
CA GLU A 105 -5.00 -1.97 -16.84
C GLU A 105 -5.85 -2.78 -17.85
N GLU A 106 -7.17 -2.53 -17.84
CA GLU A 106 -8.18 -3.04 -18.77
C GLU A 106 -7.89 -2.55 -20.20
N ASN A 107 -7.00 -3.23 -20.93
CA ASN A 107 -6.96 -3.27 -22.42
C ASN A 107 -5.84 -4.16 -22.99
N LYS A 108 -5.23 -5.04 -22.19
CA LYS A 108 -4.08 -5.84 -22.64
C LYS A 108 -4.45 -7.29 -22.89
N SER A 109 -3.96 -7.83 -24.01
CA SER A 109 -4.07 -9.26 -24.31
C SER A 109 -3.37 -10.09 -23.23
N LYS A 110 -3.76 -11.37 -23.10
CA LYS A 110 -3.17 -12.28 -22.11
C LYS A 110 -1.64 -12.39 -22.27
N GLU A 111 -1.15 -12.48 -23.50
CA GLU A 111 0.30 -12.54 -23.80
C GLU A 111 1.03 -11.24 -23.43
N GLU A 112 0.41 -10.08 -23.66
CA GLU A 112 0.97 -8.77 -23.29
C GLU A 112 1.08 -8.62 -21.77
N ARG A 113 0.08 -9.15 -21.03
CA ARG A 113 0.10 -9.21 -19.57
C ARG A 113 1.22 -10.12 -19.06
N ASP A 114 1.31 -11.34 -19.58
CA ASP A 114 2.30 -12.32 -19.14
C ASP A 114 3.74 -11.82 -19.37
N ARG A 115 4.02 -11.23 -20.54
CA ARG A 115 5.34 -10.61 -20.81
C ARG A 115 5.68 -9.49 -19.83
N ARG A 116 4.71 -8.63 -19.50
CA ARG A 116 4.92 -7.54 -18.53
C ARG A 116 5.16 -8.06 -17.12
N ILE A 117 4.44 -9.10 -16.71
CA ILE A 117 4.66 -9.75 -15.41
C ILE A 117 6.07 -10.31 -15.34
N ASP A 118 6.54 -10.98 -16.39
CA ASP A 118 7.92 -11.50 -16.43
C ASP A 118 8.96 -10.38 -16.45
N MET A 119 8.72 -9.27 -17.17
CA MET A 119 9.60 -8.10 -17.10
C MET A 119 9.66 -7.48 -15.70
N ILE A 120 8.54 -7.41 -14.99
CA ILE A 120 8.50 -6.91 -13.60
C ILE A 120 9.31 -7.85 -12.70
N LYS A 121 9.07 -9.16 -12.79
CA LYS A 121 9.84 -10.17 -12.03
C LYS A 121 11.34 -10.11 -12.32
N HIS A 122 11.73 -9.93 -13.58
CA HIS A 122 13.13 -9.82 -13.97
C HIS A 122 13.79 -8.58 -13.35
N ARG A 123 13.15 -7.40 -13.49
CA ARG A 123 13.67 -6.15 -12.91
C ARG A 123 13.80 -6.24 -11.39
N LEU A 124 12.85 -6.90 -10.73
CA LEU A 124 12.88 -7.06 -9.27
C LEU A 124 13.98 -8.06 -8.83
N ARG A 125 14.30 -9.09 -9.63
CA ARG A 125 15.49 -9.92 -9.43
C ARG A 125 16.79 -9.13 -9.60
N ASP A 126 16.89 -8.31 -10.65
CA ASP A 126 18.07 -7.46 -10.87
C ASP A 126 18.31 -6.46 -9.73
N MET A 127 17.23 -6.02 -9.07
CA MET A 127 17.28 -5.14 -7.90
C MET A 127 17.53 -5.88 -6.59
N GLY A 128 17.70 -7.21 -6.60
CA GLY A 128 17.91 -8.04 -5.41
C GLY A 128 16.70 -8.11 -4.49
N MET A 129 15.50 -7.81 -5.00
CA MET A 129 14.26 -7.81 -4.23
C MET A 129 13.63 -9.21 -4.12
N ILE A 130 13.91 -10.10 -5.05
CA ILE A 130 13.44 -11.49 -5.08
C ILE A 130 14.53 -12.39 -5.68
N GLU A 131 14.47 -13.69 -5.38
CA GLU A 131 15.36 -14.74 -5.95
C GLU A 131 14.90 -15.24 -7.32
#